data_AF-A0A943GAP8-F1
#
_entry.id   AF-A0A943GAP8-F1
#
_cell.length_a   1.000
_cell.length_b   1.000
_cell.length_c   1.000
_cell.angle_alpha   90.00
_cell.angle_beta   90.00
_cell.angle_gamma   90.00
#
_symmetry.space_group_name_H-M   'P 1'
#
loop_
_entity.id
_entity.type
_entity.pdbx_description
1 polymer ?
#
loop_
_entity_poly.entity_id
_entity_poly.type
_entity_poly.pdbx_seq_one_letter_code
_entity_poly.pdbx_strand_id
1 'polypeptide(L)'
;MISMGQLQGHSLERAELYGKPHVGARYTGKGARDYERTQEWCCICGKPAMSCHHVIPRGRGERFNLVTPNGKWSLRSPLFALCGSGTTGCHDGFHGAARFVPRWVWDNIQFEQQWWDGLLLKLFPPHHPGLYDYGRWEIEDRDTGRIITIRERV
;
A
#
# COMPACT_ATOMS: atom_id res chain seq x y z
N MET A 1 -16.44 -15.32 -1.61
CA MET A 1 -15.31 -15.98 -2.32
C MET A 1 -14.78 -15.00 -3.34
N ILE A 2 -13.48 -14.70 -3.33
CA ILE A 2 -12.85 -13.77 -4.28
C ILE A 2 -12.82 -14.47 -5.64
N SER A 3 -13.43 -13.87 -6.67
CA SER A 3 -13.45 -14.48 -8.01
C SER A 3 -12.24 -14.07 -8.83
N MET A 4 -11.74 -14.98 -9.68
CA MET A 4 -10.58 -14.72 -10.56
C MET A 4 -10.79 -13.51 -11.48
N GLY A 5 -12.05 -13.22 -11.88
CA GLY A 5 -12.39 -12.04 -12.68
C GLY A 5 -12.16 -10.70 -11.94
N GLN A 6 -12.24 -10.69 -10.61
CA GLN A 6 -12.00 -9.48 -9.81
C GLN A 6 -10.52 -9.08 -9.78
N LEU A 7 -9.61 -10.05 -9.98
CA LEU A 7 -8.16 -9.81 -9.88
C LEU A 7 -7.56 -9.24 -11.16
N GLN A 8 -8.27 -9.29 -12.29
CA GLN A 8 -7.84 -8.70 -13.58
C GLN A 8 -6.42 -9.13 -14.01
N GLY A 9 -6.06 -10.39 -13.75
CA GLY A 9 -4.74 -10.94 -14.09
C GLY A 9 -3.62 -10.65 -13.08
N HIS A 10 -3.91 -9.98 -11.96
CA HIS A 10 -3.00 -9.89 -10.82
C HIS A 10 -3.09 -11.14 -9.92
N SER A 11 -2.03 -11.44 -9.18
CA SER A 11 -2.13 -12.34 -8.02
C SER A 11 -2.93 -11.66 -6.92
N LEU A 12 -3.54 -12.47 -6.03
CA LEU A 12 -4.26 -11.94 -4.87
C LEU A 12 -3.36 -11.04 -4.02
N GLU A 13 -2.17 -11.53 -3.67
CA GLU A 13 -1.16 -10.80 -2.88
C GLU A 13 -0.87 -9.42 -3.44
N ARG A 14 -0.84 -9.30 -4.76
CA ARG A 14 -0.57 -8.03 -5.43
C ARG A 14 -1.79 -7.13 -5.48
N ALA A 15 -2.94 -7.69 -5.83
CA ALA A 15 -4.19 -6.96 -5.93
C ALA A 15 -4.61 -6.42 -4.54
N GLU A 16 -4.29 -7.16 -3.47
CA GLU A 16 -4.52 -6.80 -2.07
C GLU A 16 -3.86 -5.46 -1.68
N LEU A 17 -2.71 -5.15 -2.26
CA LEU A 17 -1.97 -3.93 -1.90
C LEU A 17 -2.65 -2.65 -2.41
N TYR A 18 -3.42 -2.72 -3.50
CA TYR A 18 -4.05 -1.54 -4.07
C TYR A 18 -5.12 -0.98 -3.12
N GLY A 19 -5.19 0.35 -3.04
CA GLY A 19 -6.18 1.05 -2.22
C GLY A 19 -5.95 1.01 -0.72
N LYS A 20 -4.90 0.32 -0.24
CA LYS A 20 -4.52 0.32 1.18
C LYS A 20 -3.96 1.67 1.64
N PRO A 21 -3.95 1.97 2.94
CA PRO A 21 -3.52 3.28 3.45
C PRO A 21 -2.09 3.63 3.05
N HIS A 22 -1.86 4.93 2.88
CA HIS A 22 -0.51 5.48 2.78
C HIS A 22 0.22 5.41 4.14
N VAL A 23 1.53 5.67 4.12
CA VAL A 23 2.34 5.93 5.31
C VAL A 23 3.25 7.14 5.07
N GLY A 24 2.90 8.28 5.62
CA GLY A 24 3.71 9.50 5.56
C GLY A 24 3.73 10.19 4.20
N ALA A 25 2.80 9.84 3.31
CA ALA A 25 2.66 10.42 1.99
C ALA A 25 1.19 10.43 1.55
N ARG A 26 0.87 11.23 0.53
CA ARG A 26 -0.47 11.23 -0.07
C ARG A 26 -0.43 11.63 -1.53
N TYR A 27 -1.46 11.26 -2.27
CA TYR A 27 -1.74 11.85 -3.57
C TYR A 27 -2.33 13.26 -3.41
N THR A 28 -1.87 14.20 -4.22
CA THR A 28 -2.38 15.59 -4.30
C THR A 28 -3.24 15.83 -5.53
N GLY A 29 -3.24 14.87 -6.47
CA GLY A 29 -3.97 14.96 -7.73
C GLY A 29 -4.21 13.62 -8.40
N LYS A 30 -4.70 13.68 -9.64
CA LYS A 30 -5.10 12.50 -10.42
C LYS A 30 -3.95 11.86 -11.17
N GLY A 31 -2.84 12.58 -11.39
CA GLY A 31 -1.68 12.12 -12.14
C GLY A 31 -0.75 11.22 -11.33
N ALA A 32 0.03 10.41 -12.04
CA ALA A 32 0.99 9.46 -11.47
C ALA A 32 2.17 10.10 -10.73
N ARG A 33 2.31 11.43 -10.81
CA ARG A 33 3.35 12.23 -10.15
C ARG A 33 2.79 13.23 -9.14
N ASP A 34 1.47 13.25 -8.97
CA ASP A 34 0.79 14.22 -8.12
C ASP A 34 0.69 13.65 -6.71
N TYR A 35 1.80 13.74 -5.97
CA TYR A 35 1.91 13.26 -4.60
C TYR A 35 2.93 14.07 -3.81
N GLU A 36 2.82 14.02 -2.49
CA GLU A 36 3.73 14.67 -1.56
C GLU A 36 3.96 13.82 -0.32
N ARG A 37 5.00 14.17 0.45
CA ARG A 37 5.22 13.63 1.80
C ARG A 37 4.36 14.39 2.78
N THR A 38 3.75 13.69 3.72
CA THR A 38 3.00 14.25 4.85
C THR A 38 3.80 14.19 6.16
N GLN A 39 4.93 13.48 6.17
CA GLN A 39 5.82 13.41 7.32
C GLN A 39 7.30 13.58 6.93
N GLU A 40 8.12 13.95 7.91
CA GLU A 40 9.56 14.21 7.71
C GLU A 40 10.46 12.99 7.91
N TRP A 41 9.93 11.87 8.42
CA TRP A 41 10.72 10.67 8.73
C TRP A 41 10.35 9.46 7.86
N CYS A 42 11.30 8.57 7.66
CA CYS A 42 11.16 7.31 6.94
C CYS A 42 10.30 6.36 7.75
N CYS A 43 9.27 5.78 7.12
CA CYS A 43 8.38 4.84 7.82
C CYS A 43 9.05 3.52 8.21
N ILE A 44 10.19 3.17 7.61
CA ILE A 44 10.93 1.93 7.91
C ILE A 44 11.93 2.11 9.05
N CYS A 45 12.79 3.14 8.97
CA CYS A 45 13.93 3.27 9.88
C CYS A 45 13.95 4.56 10.71
N GLY A 46 12.97 5.45 10.56
CA GLY A 46 12.86 6.70 11.32
C GLY A 46 13.84 7.82 10.91
N LYS A 47 14.85 7.55 10.07
CA LYS A 47 15.73 8.59 9.49
C LYS A 47 14.93 9.59 8.64
N PRO A 48 15.43 10.81 8.36
CA PRO A 48 14.72 11.77 7.51
C PRO A 48 14.25 11.18 6.18
N ALA A 49 12.97 11.35 5.85
CA ALA A 49 12.39 10.97 4.57
C ALA A 49 12.77 11.98 3.49
N MET A 50 13.13 11.47 2.32
CA MET A 50 13.57 12.26 1.18
C MET A 50 12.68 12.04 -0.05
N SER A 51 11.86 10.98 -0.07
CA SER A 51 11.06 10.62 -1.23
C SER A 51 9.73 9.96 -0.87
N CYS A 52 8.78 10.01 -1.80
CA CYS A 52 7.59 9.16 -1.80
C CYS A 52 7.85 7.95 -2.70
N HIS A 53 7.49 6.77 -2.21
CA HIS A 53 7.64 5.50 -2.90
C HIS A 53 6.28 4.89 -3.20
N HIS A 54 6.06 4.44 -4.43
CA HIS A 54 4.89 3.63 -4.78
C HIS A 54 5.16 2.18 -4.42
N VAL A 55 4.38 1.64 -3.47
CA VAL A 55 4.49 0.25 -3.01
C VAL A 55 4.36 -0.74 -4.17
N ILE A 56 3.44 -0.49 -5.11
CA ILE A 56 3.39 -1.20 -6.39
C ILE A 56 4.09 -0.34 -7.45
N PRO A 57 5.12 -0.86 -8.16
CA PRO A 57 5.83 -0.11 -9.19
C PRO A 57 4.91 0.40 -10.31
N ARG A 58 5.07 1.68 -10.67
CA ARG A 58 4.25 2.36 -11.70
C ARG A 58 4.19 1.63 -13.04
N GLY A 59 5.32 1.05 -13.48
CA GLY A 59 5.40 0.31 -14.75
C GLY A 59 4.59 -0.97 -14.79
N ARG A 60 4.00 -1.39 -13.66
CA ARG A 60 3.16 -2.59 -13.57
C ARG A 60 1.67 -2.28 -13.38
N GLY A 61 1.25 -1.05 -13.59
CA GLY A 61 -0.15 -0.60 -13.49
C GLY A 61 -0.33 0.48 -12.43
N GLU A 62 -0.76 1.67 -12.85
CA GLU A 62 -1.07 2.78 -11.94
C GLU A 62 -2.37 2.53 -11.16
N ARG A 63 -3.31 1.84 -11.80
CA ARG A 63 -4.67 1.63 -11.30
C ARG A 63 -5.08 0.17 -11.41
N PHE A 64 -5.81 -0.28 -10.41
CA PHE A 64 -6.51 -1.57 -10.36
C PHE A 64 -8.00 -1.29 -10.22
N ASN A 65 -8.82 -1.77 -11.16
CA ASN A 65 -10.25 -1.50 -11.17
C ASN A 65 -10.99 -2.65 -10.50
N LEU A 66 -11.21 -2.54 -9.19
CA LEU A 66 -11.94 -3.53 -8.42
C LEU A 66 -13.45 -3.42 -8.71
N VAL A 67 -14.03 -4.51 -9.22
CA VAL A 67 -15.47 -4.68 -9.39
C VAL A 67 -15.96 -5.65 -8.32
N THR A 68 -16.98 -5.27 -7.56
CA THR A 68 -17.56 -6.12 -6.51
C THR A 68 -19.09 -6.11 -6.60
N PRO A 69 -19.78 -6.99 -5.84
CA PRO A 69 -21.24 -6.92 -5.71
C PRO A 69 -21.74 -5.58 -5.15
N ASN A 70 -20.91 -4.85 -4.40
CA ASN A 70 -21.28 -3.60 -3.74
C ASN A 70 -20.83 -2.33 -4.48
N GLY A 71 -20.11 -2.43 -5.60
CA GLY A 71 -19.69 -1.26 -6.36
C GLY A 71 -18.46 -1.47 -7.23
N LYS A 72 -17.93 -0.35 -7.75
CA LYS A 72 -16.73 -0.32 -8.60
C LYS A 72 -15.79 0.77 -8.10
N TRP A 73 -14.52 0.43 -7.90
CA TRP A 73 -13.50 1.36 -7.42
C TRP A 73 -12.24 1.29 -8.27
N SER A 74 -11.67 2.45 -8.56
CA SER A 74 -10.35 2.57 -9.20
C SER A 74 -9.31 2.79 -8.11
N LEU A 75 -8.61 1.73 -7.76
CA LEU A 75 -7.64 1.69 -6.66
C LEU A 75 -6.24 2.01 -7.18
N ARG A 76 -5.45 2.79 -6.44
CA ARG A 76 -4.06 3.12 -6.78
C ARG A 76 -3.09 2.42 -5.84
N SER A 77 -1.81 2.47 -6.16
CA SER A 77 -0.78 2.03 -5.21
C SER A 77 -0.79 2.91 -3.96
N PRO A 78 -0.64 2.35 -2.75
CA PRO A 78 -0.27 3.13 -1.59
C PRO A 78 1.11 3.79 -1.79
N LEU A 79 1.38 4.77 -0.95
CA LEU A 79 2.58 5.60 -0.99
C LEU A 79 3.23 5.56 0.38
N PHE A 80 4.54 5.37 0.42
CA PHE A 80 5.35 5.43 1.65
C PHE A 80 6.36 6.57 1.58
N ALA A 81 6.52 7.32 2.67
CA ALA A 81 7.64 8.24 2.84
C ALA A 81 8.88 7.48 3.32
N LEU A 82 9.94 7.54 2.52
CA LEU A 82 11.17 6.78 2.73
C LEU A 82 12.40 7.69 2.69
N CYS A 83 13.45 7.28 3.41
CA CYS A 83 14.78 7.88 3.25
C CYS A 83 15.46 7.37 1.97
N GLY A 84 16.34 8.20 1.41
CA GLY A 84 17.07 7.88 0.19
C GLY A 84 16.22 8.00 -1.08
N SER A 85 16.69 7.31 -2.12
CA SER A 85 16.21 7.37 -3.50
C SER A 85 16.09 5.96 -4.10
N GLY A 86 15.76 5.85 -5.38
CA GLY A 86 15.68 4.55 -6.06
C GLY A 86 16.98 3.72 -6.09
N THR A 87 18.10 4.25 -5.58
CA THR A 87 19.40 3.58 -5.47
C THR A 87 20.08 3.76 -4.10
N THR A 88 19.44 4.43 -3.14
CA THR A 88 19.97 4.63 -1.79
C THR A 88 18.92 4.50 -0.70
N GLY A 89 19.34 4.17 0.52
CA GLY A 89 18.47 4.16 1.70
C GLY A 89 17.37 3.09 1.67
N CYS A 90 16.33 3.26 2.49
CA CYS A 90 15.23 2.30 2.55
C CYS A 90 14.41 2.26 1.26
N HIS A 91 14.39 3.33 0.47
CA HIS A 91 13.72 3.35 -0.83
C HIS A 91 14.33 2.29 -1.77
N ASP A 92 15.66 2.25 -1.90
CA ASP A 92 16.33 1.22 -2.71
C ASP A 92 16.04 -0.20 -2.22
N GLY A 93 15.84 -0.39 -0.91
CA GLY A 93 15.43 -1.68 -0.34
C GLY A 93 14.11 -2.24 -0.90
N PHE A 94 13.24 -1.40 -1.50
CA PHE A 94 12.04 -1.83 -2.22
C PHE A 94 12.27 -2.08 -3.74
N HIS A 95 13.40 -1.64 -4.32
CA HIS A 95 13.71 -1.81 -5.74
C HIS A 95 14.80 -2.86 -6.00
N GLY A 96 15.97 -2.71 -5.38
CA GLY A 96 17.20 -3.47 -5.66
C GLY A 96 17.14 -4.92 -5.19
N ALA A 97 16.36 -5.76 -5.89
CA ALA A 97 16.07 -7.17 -5.58
C ALA A 97 15.19 -7.42 -4.31
N ALA A 98 14.54 -6.36 -3.82
CA ALA A 98 13.45 -6.30 -2.84
C ALA A 98 13.70 -7.01 -1.51
N ARG A 99 14.71 -6.53 -0.78
CA ARG A 99 14.90 -6.73 0.66
C ARG A 99 13.60 -6.53 1.43
N PHE A 100 12.91 -5.42 1.18
CA PHE A 100 11.66 -5.09 1.84
C PHE A 100 10.45 -5.58 1.04
N VAL A 101 9.69 -6.51 1.63
CA VAL A 101 8.47 -7.04 1.03
C VAL A 101 7.26 -6.56 1.82
N PRO A 102 6.45 -5.66 1.24
CA PRO A 102 5.25 -5.15 1.90
C PRO A 102 4.09 -6.15 1.76
N ARG A 103 3.37 -6.36 2.85
CA ARG A 103 2.09 -7.06 2.87
C ARG A 103 1.09 -6.29 3.74
N TRP A 104 -0.16 -6.27 3.31
CA TRP A 104 -1.26 -5.87 4.18
C TRP A 104 -1.77 -7.12 4.89
N VAL A 105 -1.85 -7.07 6.21
CA VAL A 105 -2.40 -8.16 7.02
C VAL A 105 -3.69 -7.68 7.65
N TRP A 106 -4.80 -8.31 7.26
CA TRP A 106 -6.08 -8.10 7.92
C TRP A 106 -6.04 -8.72 9.32
N ASP A 107 -6.65 -8.04 10.30
CA ASP A 107 -6.73 -8.59 11.66
C ASP A 107 -7.72 -9.75 11.74
N ASN A 108 -8.63 -9.87 10.77
CA ASN A 108 -9.57 -10.97 10.66
C ASN A 108 -10.02 -11.21 9.19
N ILE A 109 -10.32 -12.46 8.85
CA ILE A 109 -10.79 -12.89 7.52
C ILE A 109 -12.10 -12.22 7.10
N GLN A 110 -12.98 -11.86 8.05
CA GLN A 110 -14.21 -11.12 7.69
C GLN A 110 -13.89 -9.73 7.13
N PHE A 111 -12.83 -9.05 7.60
CA PHE A 111 -12.44 -7.74 7.08
C PHE A 111 -11.84 -7.84 5.67
N GLU A 112 -11.05 -8.88 5.42
CA GLU A 112 -10.59 -9.21 4.06
C GLU A 112 -11.81 -9.40 3.13
N GLN A 113 -12.78 -10.20 3.54
CA GLN A 113 -13.99 -10.44 2.76
C GLN A 113 -14.77 -9.15 2.49
N GLN A 114 -14.94 -8.30 3.51
CA GLN A 114 -15.61 -7.00 3.39
C GLN A 114 -14.86 -6.00 2.51
N TRP A 115 -13.53 -6.12 2.39
CA TRP A 115 -12.77 -5.36 1.41
C TRP A 115 -13.07 -5.83 -0.02
N TRP A 116 -12.97 -7.14 -0.24
CA TRP A 116 -13.14 -7.75 -1.58
C TRP A 116 -14.58 -7.77 -2.08
N ASP A 117 -15.57 -7.73 -1.19
CA ASP A 117 -16.97 -7.53 -1.55
C ASP A 117 -17.35 -6.05 -1.68
N GLY A 118 -16.48 -5.13 -1.27
CA GLY A 118 -16.65 -3.67 -1.37
C GLY A 118 -17.41 -3.00 -0.22
N LEU A 119 -17.77 -3.71 0.85
CA LEU A 119 -18.42 -3.12 2.02
C LEU A 119 -17.51 -2.12 2.75
N LEU A 120 -16.25 -2.48 3.01
CA LEU A 120 -15.29 -1.54 3.62
C LEU A 120 -15.02 -0.34 2.72
N LEU A 121 -15.01 -0.54 1.39
CA LEU A 121 -14.81 0.54 0.41
C LEU A 121 -15.98 1.54 0.31
N LYS A 122 -17.17 1.18 0.81
CA LYS A 122 -18.29 2.14 0.98
C LYS A 122 -18.10 3.04 2.19
N LEU A 123 -17.48 2.52 3.25
CA LEU A 123 -17.25 3.25 4.50
C LEU A 123 -15.98 4.10 4.42
N PHE A 124 -14.95 3.54 3.82
CA PHE A 124 -13.62 4.11 3.74
C PHE A 124 -13.20 4.23 2.27
N PRO A 125 -13.02 5.46 1.75
CA PRO A 125 -12.49 5.61 0.40
C PRO A 125 -11.09 4.98 0.30
N PRO A 126 -10.60 4.68 -0.92
CA PRO A 126 -9.24 4.16 -1.09
C PRO A 126 -8.21 5.03 -0.38
N HIS A 127 -7.24 4.37 0.26
CA HIS A 127 -6.16 4.97 1.05
C HIS A 127 -6.56 5.60 2.38
N HIS A 128 -7.82 5.49 2.81
CA HIS A 128 -8.28 6.11 4.04
C HIS A 128 -7.59 5.51 5.29
N PRO A 129 -7.05 6.35 6.22
CA PRO A 129 -6.35 5.87 7.40
C PRO A 129 -7.18 4.97 8.34
N GLY A 130 -8.51 5.13 8.37
CA GLY A 130 -9.42 4.28 9.17
C GLY A 130 -9.31 2.77 8.86
N LEU A 131 -8.72 2.37 7.73
CA LEU A 131 -8.45 0.95 7.46
C LEU A 131 -7.44 0.35 8.44
N TYR A 132 -6.63 1.16 9.14
CA TYR A 132 -5.73 0.68 10.20
C TYR A 132 -6.45 0.07 11.41
N ASP A 133 -7.76 0.29 11.56
CA ASP A 133 -8.57 -0.36 12.60
C ASP A 133 -8.98 -1.80 12.22
N TYR A 134 -8.67 -2.23 10.99
CA TYR A 134 -9.05 -3.52 10.41
C TYR A 134 -7.84 -4.37 9.99
N GLY A 135 -6.65 -3.80 10.02
CA GLY A 135 -5.43 -4.46 9.59
C GLY A 135 -4.22 -3.54 9.67
N ARG A 136 -3.08 -4.04 9.20
CA ARG A 136 -1.80 -3.36 9.33
C ARG A 136 -0.87 -3.65 8.16
N TRP A 137 0.08 -2.75 7.96
CA TRP A 137 1.23 -3.02 7.11
C TRP A 137 2.27 -3.83 7.87
N GLU A 138 2.71 -4.91 7.25
CA GLU A 138 3.90 -5.65 7.65
C GLU A 138 4.91 -5.59 6.52
N ILE A 139 6.14 -5.23 6.84
CA ILE A 139 7.26 -5.20 5.91
C ILE A 139 8.22 -6.28 6.35
N GLU A 140 8.33 -7.33 5.55
CA GLU A 140 9.38 -8.33 5.73
C GLU A 140 10.72 -7.71 5.32
N ASP A 141 11.69 -7.74 6.21
CA ASP A 141 13.09 -7.46 5.89
C ASP A 141 13.81 -8.78 5.63
N ARG A 142 13.94 -9.16 4.36
CA ARG A 142 14.55 -10.43 3.94
C ARG A 142 16.02 -10.58 4.32
N ASP A 143 16.72 -9.46 4.55
CA ASP A 143 18.12 -9.52 4.99
C ASP A 143 18.22 -9.98 6.45
N THR A 144 17.21 -9.68 7.27
CA THR A 144 17.24 -9.94 8.73
C THR A 144 16.19 -10.93 9.20
N GLY A 145 15.22 -11.30 8.35
CA GLY A 145 14.05 -12.10 8.68
C GLY A 145 13.04 -11.39 9.58
N ARG A 146 13.23 -10.09 9.89
CA ARG A 146 12.36 -9.35 10.81
C ARG A 146 11.11 -8.86 10.09
N ILE A 147 10.01 -8.79 10.84
CA ILE A 147 8.80 -8.10 10.41
C ILE A 147 8.74 -6.72 11.05
N ILE A 148 8.64 -5.70 10.21
CA ILE A 148 8.51 -4.30 10.62
C ILE A 148 7.05 -3.90 10.40
N THR A 149 6.33 -3.58 11.48
CA THR A 149 4.98 -3.03 11.37
C THR A 149 5.06 -1.52 11.20
N ILE A 150 4.39 -1.00 10.17
CA ILE A 150 4.33 0.45 9.90
C ILE A 150 2.87 0.92 9.85
N ARG A 151 2.65 2.19 10.19
CA ARG A 151 1.34 2.85 10.10
C ARG A 151 1.52 4.34 9.94
N GLU A 152 0.51 5.01 9.40
CA GLU A 152 0.43 6.47 9.46
C GLU A 152 0.46 6.89 10.95
N ARG A 153 1.32 7.85 11.29
CA ARG A 153 1.33 8.48 12.61
C ARG A 153 0.44 9.70 12.50
N VAL A 154 -0.72 9.65 13.17
CA VAL A 154 -1.66 10.76 13.27
C VAL A 154 -1.20 11.70 14.40
#